data_AF-A0A9P1G1K4-F1
#
_entry.id   AF-A0A9P1G1K4-F1
#
_cell.length_a   1.000
_cell.length_b   1.000
_cell.length_c   1.000
_cell.angle_alpha   90.00
_cell.angle_beta   90.00
_cell.angle_gamma   90.00
#
_symmetry.space_group_name_H-M   'P 1'
#
loop_
_entity.id
_entity.type
_entity.pdbx_description
1 polymer ?
#
loop_
_entity_poly.entity_id
_entity_poly.type
_entity_poly.pdbx_seq_one_letter_code
_entity_poly.pdbx_strand_id
1 'polypeptide(L)'
;MLQLESGMTQDEINKCSLAASNAWADECMAKAIAPSKANVQAVAIRGAGPADKITVKTDPSDVKVVSSNRPEFEKVWNTYGSSAGSGSCSIPIYYKHRRIELARLEKMDKDHAALQEAATFQAKREAQIQADDAATDKKRAKRQKRKDAKAKHIQMTKEADGINQFGSDGSFLEQMAKMDPKALEEEVQKTKEAAAQAAKEAALAKASTISVSQMSSAQNITIRDDDF
;
A
#
# COMPACT_ATOMS: atom_id res chain seq x y z
N MET A 1 15.44 56.41 31.02
CA MET A 1 16.45 55.62 30.28
C MET A 1 16.30 54.17 30.68
N LEU A 2 16.23 53.27 29.69
CA LEU A 2 16.32 51.79 29.67
C LEU A 2 15.32 51.29 28.60
N GLN A 3 15.61 51.56 27.32
CA GLN A 3 16.26 50.66 26.34
C GLN A 3 15.40 49.45 25.94
N LEU A 4 14.87 49.54 24.72
CA LEU A 4 14.40 48.45 23.87
C LEU A 4 15.58 47.54 23.53
N GLU A 5 15.40 46.21 23.53
CA GLU A 5 16.23 45.31 22.72
C GLU A 5 15.50 43.98 22.38
N SER A 6 15.61 43.62 21.10
CA SER A 6 15.19 42.39 20.39
C SER A 6 13.70 42.19 20.05
N GLY A 7 13.32 42.67 18.86
CA GLY A 7 12.05 42.35 18.21
C GLY A 7 12.15 41.05 17.39
N MET A 8 11.22 40.13 17.62
CA MET A 8 10.91 39.07 16.66
C MET A 8 10.36 39.72 15.39
N THR A 9 10.90 39.32 14.24
CA THR A 9 10.43 39.82 12.93
C THR A 9 9.04 39.25 12.62
N GLN A 10 8.21 39.97 11.85
CA GLN A 10 6.85 39.54 11.50
C GLN A 10 6.80 38.12 10.91
N ASP A 11 7.85 37.72 10.18
CA ASP A 11 7.98 36.39 9.58
C ASP A 11 8.22 35.27 10.61
N GLU A 12 8.87 35.56 11.73
CA GLU A 12 9.06 34.62 12.84
C GLU A 12 7.76 34.45 13.64
N ILE A 13 6.98 35.52 13.80
CA ILE A 13 5.65 35.46 14.42
C ILE A 13 4.70 34.63 13.55
N ASN A 14 4.74 34.84 12.22
CA ASN A 14 3.93 34.07 11.27
C ASN A 14 4.37 32.60 11.16
N LYS A 15 5.68 32.30 11.25
CA LYS A 15 6.18 30.92 11.33
C LYS A 15 5.80 30.23 12.64
N CYS A 16 5.89 30.93 13.78
CA CYS A 16 5.45 30.40 15.07
C CYS A 16 3.93 30.15 15.10
N SER A 17 3.11 31.02 14.50
CA SER A 17 1.66 30.84 14.44
C SER A 17 1.25 29.70 13.49
N LEU A 18 1.95 29.53 12.36
CA LEU A 18 1.74 28.38 11.47
C LEU A 18 2.21 27.07 12.11
N ALA A 19 3.36 27.08 12.80
CA ALA A 19 3.86 25.90 13.50
C ALA A 19 2.96 25.50 14.67
N ALA A 20 2.43 26.48 15.43
CA ALA A 20 1.47 26.23 16.51
C ALA A 20 0.13 25.71 15.99
N SER A 21 -0.36 26.23 14.86
CA SER A 21 -1.62 25.74 14.25
C SER A 21 -1.46 24.36 13.61
N ASN A 22 -0.32 24.06 12.99
CA ASN A 22 -0.02 22.72 12.47
C ASN A 22 0.21 21.71 13.60
N ALA A 23 0.92 22.06 14.68
CA ALA A 23 1.09 21.18 15.84
C ALA A 23 -0.24 20.91 16.55
N TRP A 24 -1.12 21.92 16.67
CA TRP A 24 -2.45 21.74 17.22
C TRP A 24 -3.36 20.90 16.31
N ALA A 25 -3.21 21.04 14.99
CA ALA A 25 -3.91 20.21 14.01
C ALA A 25 -3.41 18.76 14.02
N ASP A 26 -2.11 18.54 14.13
CA ASP A 26 -1.48 17.22 14.22
C ASP A 26 -1.81 16.52 15.55
N GLU A 27 -1.85 17.24 16.69
CA GLU A 27 -2.35 16.71 17.96
C GLU A 27 -3.85 16.39 17.92
N CYS A 28 -4.66 17.25 17.29
CA CYS A 28 -6.09 16.97 17.11
C CYS A 28 -6.34 15.76 16.21
N MET A 29 -5.58 15.64 15.10
CA MET A 29 -5.69 14.51 14.19
C MET A 29 -5.14 13.22 14.81
N ALA A 30 -4.05 13.27 15.58
CA ALA A 30 -3.53 12.14 16.33
C ALA A 30 -4.52 11.68 17.42
N LYS A 31 -5.23 12.62 18.07
CA LYS A 31 -6.25 12.31 19.08
C LYS A 31 -7.59 11.85 18.48
N ALA A 32 -7.89 12.22 17.24
CA ALA A 32 -9.05 11.75 16.48
C ALA A 32 -8.82 10.38 15.81
N ILE A 33 -7.58 10.04 15.45
CA ILE A 33 -7.21 8.79 14.76
C ILE A 33 -6.73 7.71 15.74
N ALA A 34 -6.27 8.08 16.95
CA ALA A 34 -5.98 7.09 17.98
C ALA A 34 -7.27 6.34 18.35
N PRO A 35 -7.36 5.01 18.15
CA PRO A 35 -8.44 4.25 18.75
C PRO A 35 -8.30 4.44 20.26
N SER A 36 -9.28 5.09 20.88
CA SER A 36 -9.30 5.19 22.32
C SER A 36 -9.27 3.76 22.86
N LYS A 37 -8.19 3.40 23.57
CA LYS A 37 -8.09 2.13 24.31
C LYS A 37 -9.05 2.10 25.51
N ALA A 38 -10.14 2.85 25.44
CA ALA A 38 -11.24 2.80 26.37
C ALA A 38 -12.23 1.79 25.81
N ASN A 39 -12.14 0.56 26.29
CA ASN A 39 -13.22 -0.40 26.17
C ASN A 39 -14.46 0.26 26.80
N VAL A 40 -15.41 0.75 25.99
CA VAL A 40 -16.58 1.49 26.48
C VAL A 40 -17.52 0.48 27.15
N GLN A 41 -17.31 0.23 28.44
CA GLN A 41 -18.05 -0.77 29.22
C GLN A 41 -19.52 -0.39 29.45
N ALA A 42 -19.87 0.89 29.27
CA ALA A 42 -21.23 1.39 29.43
C ALA A 42 -21.52 2.50 28.42
N VAL A 43 -22.57 2.33 27.62
CA VAL A 43 -23.08 3.38 26.74
C VAL A 43 -24.06 4.23 27.56
N ALA A 44 -23.74 5.50 27.79
CA ALA A 44 -24.66 6.43 28.44
C ALA A 44 -25.70 6.93 27.42
N ILE A 45 -26.95 6.53 27.58
CA ILE A 45 -28.06 7.06 26.77
C ILE A 45 -28.45 8.44 27.31
N ARG A 46 -28.48 9.45 26.44
CA ARG A 46 -28.84 10.83 26.82
C ARG A 46 -30.29 10.87 27.31
N GLY A 47 -30.48 11.17 28.59
CA GLY A 47 -31.80 11.25 29.26
C GLY A 47 -32.07 10.16 30.30
N ALA A 48 -31.23 9.13 30.38
CA ALA A 48 -31.28 8.15 31.46
C ALA A 48 -30.42 8.63 32.65
N GLY A 49 -30.92 8.49 33.87
CA GLY A 49 -30.21 8.93 35.08
C GLY A 49 -28.93 8.14 35.33
N PRO A 50 -28.10 8.53 36.31
CA PRO A 50 -26.82 7.86 36.62
C PRO A 50 -26.94 6.36 36.98
N ALA A 51 -28.16 5.88 37.26
CA ALA A 51 -28.46 4.51 37.64
C ALA A 51 -28.75 3.57 36.45
N ASP A 52 -29.12 4.11 35.28
CA ASP A 52 -29.53 3.30 34.11
C ASP A 52 -28.36 3.12 33.14
N LYS A 53 -27.29 2.49 33.61
CA LYS A 53 -26.14 2.13 32.77
C LYS A 53 -26.37 0.75 32.15
N ILE A 54 -26.65 0.71 30.85
CA ILE A 54 -26.71 -0.54 30.11
C ILE A 54 -25.26 -1.00 29.88
N THR A 55 -24.89 -2.09 30.55
CA THR A 55 -23.60 -2.76 30.34
C THR A 55 -23.70 -3.64 29.09
N VAL A 56 -22.89 -3.33 28.08
CA VAL A 56 -22.76 -4.20 26.90
C VAL A 56 -21.80 -5.31 27.29
N LYS A 57 -22.26 -6.56 27.28
CA LYS A 57 -21.37 -7.70 27.43
C LYS A 57 -20.47 -7.75 26.20
N THR A 58 -19.23 -7.32 26.38
CA THR A 58 -18.18 -7.37 25.34
C THR A 58 -17.61 -8.77 25.18
N ASP A 59 -17.82 -9.64 26.17
CA ASP A 59 -17.43 -11.03 26.10
C ASP A 59 -18.38 -11.77 25.15
N PRO A 60 -17.87 -12.53 24.16
CA PRO A 60 -18.72 -13.42 23.37
C PRO A 60 -19.47 -14.32 24.36
N SER A 61 -20.80 -14.30 24.29
CA SER A 61 -21.69 -15.02 25.20
C SER A 61 -21.18 -16.45 25.46
N ASP A 62 -20.87 -16.70 26.74
CA ASP A 62 -20.45 -17.97 27.36
C ASP A 62 -20.63 -19.24 26.53
N VAL A 63 -19.67 -19.50 25.65
CA VAL A 63 -19.00 -20.79 25.67
C VAL A 63 -17.55 -20.47 25.97
N LYS A 64 -17.20 -20.47 27.26
CA LYS A 64 -15.81 -20.75 27.63
C LYS A 64 -15.52 -22.14 27.07
N VAL A 65 -15.04 -22.20 25.84
CA VAL A 65 -14.28 -23.35 25.39
C VAL A 65 -13.07 -23.30 26.31
N VAL A 66 -13.13 -24.05 27.40
CA VAL A 66 -11.97 -24.36 28.21
C VAL A 66 -11.09 -25.17 27.26
N SER A 67 -10.33 -24.45 26.44
CA SER A 67 -9.28 -24.96 25.57
C SER A 67 -8.06 -25.32 26.42
N SER A 68 -8.29 -25.88 27.61
CA SER A 68 -7.28 -26.77 28.14
C SER A 68 -7.20 -27.89 27.12
N ASN A 69 -6.14 -27.91 26.30
CA ASN A 69 -5.75 -29.05 25.46
C ASN A 69 -5.50 -30.34 26.27
N ARG A 70 -5.93 -30.36 27.53
CA ARG A 70 -5.95 -31.50 28.40
C ARG A 70 -7.24 -32.27 28.10
N PRO A 71 -7.16 -33.51 27.59
CA PRO A 71 -8.33 -34.34 27.48
C PRO A 71 -8.95 -34.53 28.87
N GLU A 72 -10.23 -34.20 29.00
CA GLU A 72 -11.00 -34.52 30.20
C GLU A 72 -11.28 -36.03 30.16
N PHE A 73 -10.61 -36.78 31.04
CA PHE A 73 -10.86 -38.21 31.18
C PHE A 73 -12.13 -38.43 32.01
N GLU A 74 -13.18 -38.95 31.40
CA GLU A 74 -14.35 -39.44 32.12
C GLU A 74 -14.01 -40.78 32.80
N LYS A 75 -13.75 -40.76 34.11
CA LYS A 75 -13.56 -42.00 34.88
C LYS A 75 -14.92 -42.65 35.12
N VAL A 76 -15.19 -43.74 34.41
CA VAL A 76 -16.41 -44.53 34.60
C VAL A 76 -16.24 -45.45 35.81
N TRP A 77 -16.94 -45.15 36.90
CA TRP A 77 -16.86 -45.91 38.15
C TRP A 77 -17.67 -47.23 38.11
N ASN A 78 -18.57 -47.40 37.13
CA ASN A 78 -19.52 -48.51 37.04
C ASN A 78 -19.08 -49.55 36.00
N THR A 79 -17.82 -49.99 36.06
CA THR A 79 -17.30 -51.01 35.13
C THR A 79 -17.59 -52.40 35.68
N TYR A 80 -18.34 -53.20 34.92
CA TYR A 80 -18.55 -54.63 35.19
C TYR A 80 -17.38 -55.44 34.61
N GLY A 81 -17.13 -56.63 35.17
CA GLY A 81 -16.06 -57.52 34.70
C GLY A 81 -16.24 -57.89 33.22
N SER A 82 -15.14 -58.10 32.50
CA SER A 82 -15.14 -58.34 31.05
C SER A 82 -15.92 -59.59 30.62
N SER A 83 -16.11 -60.55 31.54
CA SER A 83 -16.88 -61.78 31.34
C SER A 83 -18.26 -61.76 32.01
N ALA A 84 -18.67 -60.64 32.61
CA ALA A 84 -19.99 -60.52 33.22
C ALA A 84 -21.07 -60.49 32.12
N GLY A 85 -22.18 -61.19 32.37
CA GLY A 85 -23.32 -61.19 31.45
C GLY A 85 -23.97 -59.81 31.31
N SER A 86 -24.76 -59.62 30.25
CA SER A 86 -25.51 -58.38 30.03
C SER A 86 -26.62 -58.24 31.08
N GLY A 87 -26.43 -57.31 32.03
CA GLY A 87 -27.47 -56.92 32.99
C GLY A 87 -28.55 -56.05 32.34
N SER A 88 -29.72 -55.93 32.98
CA SER A 88 -30.84 -55.12 32.49
C SER A 88 -30.54 -53.63 32.30
N CYS A 89 -29.46 -53.12 32.91
CA CYS A 89 -29.01 -51.74 32.80
C CYS A 89 -28.08 -51.46 31.60
N SER A 90 -27.65 -52.48 30.85
CA SER A 90 -26.69 -52.33 29.74
C SER A 90 -27.28 -51.54 28.57
N ILE A 91 -28.57 -51.75 28.27
CA ILE A 91 -29.25 -51.13 27.12
C ILE A 91 -29.41 -49.61 27.30
N PRO A 92 -29.92 -49.07 28.43
CA PRO A 92 -29.96 -47.62 28.64
C PRO A 92 -28.59 -46.94 28.66
N ILE A 93 -27.55 -47.62 29.16
CA ILE A 93 -26.17 -47.12 29.16
C ILE A 93 -25.66 -46.98 27.73
N TYR A 94 -25.86 -48.00 26.89
CA TYR A 94 -25.53 -47.95 25.47
C TYR A 94 -26.23 -46.78 24.75
N TYR A 95 -27.52 -46.55 24.98
CA TYR A 95 -28.24 -45.43 24.36
C TYR A 95 -27.69 -44.06 24.76
N LYS A 96 -27.26 -43.89 26.02
CA LYS A 96 -26.62 -42.66 26.48
C LYS A 96 -25.28 -42.45 25.77
N HIS A 97 -24.41 -43.45 25.77
CA HIS A 97 -23.11 -43.36 25.10
C HIS A 97 -23.26 -43.12 23.60
N ARG A 98 -24.17 -43.82 22.93
CA ARG A 98 -24.46 -43.61 21.50
C ARG A 98 -24.93 -42.18 21.23
N ARG A 99 -25.79 -41.61 22.07
CA ARG A 99 -26.26 -40.23 21.91
C ARG A 99 -25.12 -39.23 22.08
N ILE A 100 -24.27 -39.43 23.09
CA ILE A 100 -23.09 -38.58 23.32
C ILE A 100 -22.13 -38.66 22.13
N GLU A 101 -21.86 -39.86 21.63
CA GLU A 101 -20.94 -40.06 20.51
C GLU A 101 -21.47 -39.47 19.20
N LEU A 102 -22.75 -39.66 18.89
CA LEU A 102 -23.36 -39.01 17.72
C LEU A 102 -23.33 -37.48 17.84
N ALA A 103 -23.64 -36.93 19.01
CA ALA A 103 -23.55 -35.48 19.23
C ALA A 103 -22.11 -34.96 19.07
N ARG A 104 -21.10 -35.75 19.48
CA ARG A 104 -19.68 -35.45 19.28
C ARG A 104 -19.31 -35.42 17.81
N LEU A 105 -19.71 -36.43 17.04
CA LEU A 105 -19.47 -36.51 15.60
C LEU A 105 -20.16 -35.36 14.86
N GLU A 106 -21.44 -35.10 15.15
CA GLU A 106 -22.17 -33.99 14.55
C GLU A 106 -21.53 -32.63 14.84
N LYS A 107 -20.98 -32.43 16.05
CA LYS A 107 -20.25 -31.20 16.39
C LYS A 107 -18.98 -31.07 15.55
N MET A 108 -18.18 -32.14 15.45
CA MET A 108 -16.96 -32.13 14.63
C MET A 108 -17.25 -31.82 13.16
N ASP A 109 -18.30 -32.43 12.61
CA ASP A 109 -18.70 -32.20 11.20
C ASP A 109 -19.16 -30.75 10.98
N LYS A 110 -19.93 -30.18 11.91
CA LYS A 110 -20.36 -28.78 11.88
C LYS A 110 -19.17 -27.81 11.98
N ASP A 111 -18.26 -28.05 12.92
CA ASP A 111 -17.07 -27.22 13.10
C ASP A 111 -16.19 -27.27 11.84
N HIS A 112 -16.02 -28.45 11.24
CA HIS A 112 -15.27 -28.61 10.00
C HIS A 112 -15.94 -27.91 8.81
N ALA A 113 -17.25 -28.05 8.65
CA ALA A 113 -18.00 -27.36 7.60
C ALA A 113 -17.87 -25.83 7.74
N ALA A 114 -18.00 -25.29 8.96
CA ALA A 114 -17.83 -23.87 9.23
C ALA A 114 -16.41 -23.37 8.89
N LEU A 115 -15.37 -24.16 9.21
CA LEU A 115 -13.99 -23.84 8.85
C LEU A 115 -13.78 -23.82 7.33
N GLN A 116 -14.35 -24.78 6.60
CA GLN A 116 -14.28 -24.82 5.15
C GLN A 116 -15.01 -23.63 4.51
N GLU A 117 -16.21 -23.30 4.98
CA GLU A 117 -16.97 -22.13 4.52
C GLU A 117 -16.20 -20.82 4.78
N ALA A 118 -15.61 -20.67 5.97
CA ALA A 118 -14.80 -19.50 6.30
C ALA A 118 -13.55 -19.39 5.41
N ALA A 119 -12.84 -20.50 5.18
CA ALA A 119 -11.65 -20.53 4.32
C ALA A 119 -12.00 -20.19 2.86
N THR A 120 -13.09 -20.76 2.33
CA THR A 120 -13.54 -20.46 0.96
C THR A 120 -14.02 -19.02 0.81
N PHE A 121 -14.67 -18.47 1.83
CA PHE A 121 -15.07 -17.06 1.86
C PHE A 121 -13.86 -16.12 1.87
N GLN A 122 -12.86 -16.39 2.72
CA GLN A 122 -11.64 -15.60 2.80
C GLN A 122 -10.88 -15.63 1.47
N ALA A 123 -10.69 -16.80 0.87
CA ALA A 123 -10.04 -16.94 -0.42
C ALA A 123 -10.77 -16.16 -1.54
N LYS A 124 -12.11 -16.22 -1.58
CA LYS A 124 -12.92 -15.45 -2.54
C LYS A 124 -12.77 -13.94 -2.31
N ARG A 125 -12.78 -13.50 -1.06
CA ARG A 125 -12.61 -12.09 -0.70
C ARG A 125 -11.23 -11.57 -1.11
N GLU A 126 -10.18 -12.31 -0.82
CA GLU A 126 -8.81 -11.96 -1.20
C GLU A 126 -8.65 -11.88 -2.72
N ALA A 127 -9.23 -12.83 -3.47
CA ALA A 127 -9.22 -12.80 -4.93
C ALA A 127 -9.93 -11.56 -5.51
N GLN A 128 -11.06 -11.16 -4.91
CA GLN A 128 -11.79 -9.94 -5.32
C GLN A 128 -10.96 -8.68 -5.03
N ILE A 129 -10.38 -8.57 -3.84
CA ILE A 129 -9.53 -7.44 -3.46
C ILE A 129 -8.34 -7.32 -4.43
N GLN A 130 -7.66 -8.44 -4.72
CA GLN A 130 -6.54 -8.45 -5.67
C GLN A 130 -6.96 -8.03 -7.09
N ALA A 131 -8.16 -8.42 -7.54
CA ALA A 131 -8.69 -8.03 -8.84
C ALA A 131 -8.99 -6.52 -8.90
N ASP A 132 -9.58 -5.96 -7.84
CA ASP A 132 -9.89 -4.54 -7.72
C ASP A 132 -8.62 -3.68 -7.62
N ASP A 133 -7.63 -4.15 -6.86
CA ASP A 133 -6.30 -3.52 -6.74
C ASP A 133 -5.59 -3.52 -8.11
N ALA A 134 -5.56 -4.65 -8.81
CA ALA A 134 -4.97 -4.74 -10.14
C ALA A 134 -5.68 -3.84 -11.17
N ALA A 135 -7.00 -3.70 -11.09
CA ALA A 135 -7.77 -2.78 -11.94
C ALA A 135 -7.45 -1.31 -11.60
N THR A 136 -7.31 -1.00 -10.30
CA THR A 136 -6.97 0.33 -9.80
C THR A 136 -5.56 0.72 -10.20
N ASP A 137 -4.59 -0.17 -10.07
CA ASP A 137 -3.19 0.06 -10.46
C ASP A 137 -3.02 0.28 -11.95
N LYS A 138 -3.72 -0.50 -12.79
CA LYS A 138 -3.75 -0.27 -14.25
C LYS A 138 -4.28 1.14 -14.57
N LYS A 139 -5.34 1.59 -13.90
CA LYS A 139 -5.91 2.94 -14.08
C LYS A 139 -4.97 4.02 -13.55
N ARG A 140 -4.34 3.80 -12.39
CA ARG A 140 -3.35 4.69 -11.77
C ARG A 140 -2.14 4.87 -12.69
N ALA A 141 -1.59 3.78 -13.22
CA ALA A 141 -0.47 3.80 -14.17
C ALA A 141 -0.82 4.59 -15.45
N LYS A 142 -2.04 4.43 -15.99
CA LYS A 142 -2.51 5.23 -17.14
C LYS A 142 -2.61 6.73 -16.82
N ARG A 143 -3.11 7.09 -15.63
CA ARG A 143 -3.18 8.49 -15.18
C ARG A 143 -1.79 9.08 -14.97
N GLN A 144 -0.88 8.31 -14.38
CA GLN A 144 0.51 8.74 -14.16
C GLN A 144 1.21 9.00 -15.48
N LYS A 145 1.14 8.09 -16.45
CA LYS A 145 1.69 8.30 -17.81
C LYS A 145 1.14 9.56 -18.49
N ARG A 146 -0.16 9.84 -18.34
CA ARG A 146 -0.78 11.07 -18.87
C ARG A 146 -0.30 12.32 -18.14
N LYS A 147 -0.10 12.25 -16.82
CA LYS A 147 0.44 13.35 -16.01
C LYS A 147 1.89 13.64 -16.40
N ASP A 148 2.71 12.60 -16.54
CA ASP A 148 4.11 12.71 -16.95
C ASP A 148 4.24 13.25 -18.37
N ALA A 149 3.39 12.80 -19.31
CA ALA A 149 3.36 13.33 -20.67
C ALA A 149 2.96 14.81 -20.72
N LYS A 150 1.96 15.22 -19.93
CA LYS A 150 1.57 16.64 -19.82
C LYS A 150 2.66 17.48 -19.18
N ALA A 151 3.32 16.99 -18.13
CA ALA A 151 4.44 17.68 -17.49
C ALA A 151 5.60 17.88 -18.48
N LYS A 152 5.96 16.83 -19.24
CA LYS A 152 6.97 16.92 -20.31
C LYS A 152 6.57 17.90 -21.40
N HIS A 153 5.31 17.89 -21.84
CA HIS A 153 4.83 18.85 -22.83
C HIS A 153 4.94 20.29 -22.33
N ILE A 154 4.50 20.57 -21.10
CA ILE A 154 4.59 21.91 -20.49
C ILE A 154 6.07 22.34 -20.36
N GLN A 155 6.95 21.40 -20.01
CA GLN A 155 8.38 21.68 -19.94
C GLN A 155 8.95 22.02 -21.32
N MET A 156 8.67 21.20 -22.34
CA MET A 156 9.13 21.49 -23.70
C MET A 156 8.53 22.77 -24.28
N THR A 157 7.27 23.11 -23.97
CA THR A 157 6.70 24.40 -24.41
C THR A 157 7.39 25.57 -23.73
N LYS A 158 7.70 25.49 -22.42
CA LYS A 158 8.45 26.54 -21.73
C LYS A 158 9.88 26.70 -22.26
N GLU A 159 10.54 25.59 -22.57
CA GLU A 159 11.86 25.59 -23.21
C GLU A 159 11.77 26.18 -24.63
N ALA A 160 10.71 25.83 -25.39
CA ALA A 160 10.47 26.39 -26.73
C ALA A 160 10.10 27.89 -26.70
N ASP A 161 9.34 28.36 -25.71
CA ASP A 161 9.02 29.78 -25.52
C ASP A 161 10.28 30.60 -25.20
N GLY A 162 11.30 29.99 -24.57
CA GLY A 162 12.61 30.60 -24.36
C GLY A 162 13.53 30.63 -25.59
N ILE A 163 13.26 29.78 -26.60
CA ILE A 163 14.07 29.65 -27.82
C ILE A 163 13.42 30.38 -29.01
N ASN A 164 12.08 30.45 -29.07
CA ASN A 164 11.36 31.19 -30.10
C ASN A 164 11.45 32.71 -29.82
N GLN A 165 12.49 33.35 -30.34
CA GLN A 165 12.60 34.82 -30.39
C GLN A 165 11.62 35.48 -31.36
N PHE A 166 10.80 34.70 -32.07
CA PHE A 166 9.82 35.17 -33.04
C PHE A 166 8.41 34.86 -32.52
N GLY A 167 7.60 35.90 -32.28
CA GLY A 167 6.18 35.75 -31.91
C GLY A 167 5.35 35.12 -33.03
N SER A 168 4.20 34.53 -32.71
CA SER A 168 3.31 33.88 -33.69
C SER A 168 2.55 34.86 -34.60
N ASP A 169 3.05 36.08 -34.74
CA ASP A 169 2.37 37.21 -35.38
C ASP A 169 2.73 37.35 -36.87
N GLY A 170 3.46 36.36 -37.42
CA GLY A 170 3.97 36.38 -38.79
C GLY A 170 5.24 37.22 -38.98
N SER A 171 5.80 37.79 -37.89
CA SER A 171 7.02 38.61 -37.94
C SER A 171 8.25 37.86 -38.47
N PHE A 172 8.29 36.53 -38.36
CA PHE A 172 9.34 35.67 -38.92
C PHE A 172 9.46 35.82 -40.45
N LEU A 173 8.33 35.87 -41.15
CA LEU A 173 8.29 35.99 -42.62
C LEU A 173 8.75 37.39 -43.07
N GLU A 174 8.43 38.40 -42.26
CA GLU A 174 8.85 39.79 -42.48
C GLU A 174 10.34 40.02 -42.22
N GLN A 175 10.92 39.31 -41.23
CA GLN A 175 12.35 39.35 -40.94
C GLN A 175 13.16 38.55 -41.98
N MET A 176 12.61 37.44 -42.51
CA MET A 176 13.25 36.67 -43.58
C MET A 176 13.25 37.43 -44.92
N ALA A 177 12.19 38.19 -45.22
CA ALA A 177 12.12 39.05 -46.40
C ALA A 177 13.07 40.26 -46.34
N LYS A 178 13.53 40.65 -45.15
CA LYS A 178 14.49 41.74 -44.91
C LYS A 178 15.94 41.27 -44.85
N MET A 179 16.20 39.95 -44.89
CA MET A 179 17.56 39.39 -44.94
C MET A 179 18.00 39.21 -46.40
N ASP A 180 19.13 39.79 -46.77
CA ASP A 180 19.71 39.65 -48.11
C ASP A 180 20.10 38.19 -48.41
N PRO A 181 19.93 37.70 -49.66
CA PRO A 181 20.10 36.29 -50.01
C PRO A 181 21.51 35.73 -49.74
N LYS A 182 22.53 36.58 -49.78
CA LYS A 182 23.93 36.19 -49.51
C LYS A 182 24.17 35.84 -48.04
N ALA A 183 23.52 36.53 -47.11
CA ALA A 183 23.65 36.25 -45.68
C ALA A 183 22.97 34.92 -45.30
N LEU A 184 21.86 34.58 -45.97
CA LEU A 184 21.17 33.30 -45.82
C LEU A 184 22.01 32.12 -46.30
N GLU A 185 22.74 32.27 -47.41
CA GLU A 185 23.65 31.23 -47.91
C GLU A 185 24.81 30.96 -46.95
N GLU A 186 25.36 32.01 -46.33
CA GLU A 186 26.42 31.88 -45.33
C GLU A 186 25.92 31.22 -44.04
N GLU A 187 24.73 31.56 -43.56
CA GLU A 187 24.12 30.90 -42.39
C GLU A 187 23.75 29.43 -42.69
N VAL A 188 23.29 29.12 -43.91
CA VAL A 188 23.04 27.74 -44.35
C VAL A 188 24.33 26.93 -44.47
N GLN A 189 25.44 27.54 -44.90
CA GLN A 189 26.74 26.88 -44.91
C GLN A 189 27.26 26.64 -43.49
N LYS A 190 27.19 27.63 -42.60
CA LYS A 190 27.57 27.48 -41.19
C LYS A 190 26.76 26.41 -40.47
N THR A 191 25.45 26.36 -40.69
CA THR A 191 24.57 25.33 -40.09
C THR A 191 24.83 23.94 -40.68
N LYS A 192 25.15 23.82 -41.98
CA LYS A 192 25.57 22.56 -42.60
C LYS A 192 26.92 22.07 -42.07
N GLU A 193 27.87 22.97 -41.87
CA GLU A 193 29.18 22.66 -41.30
C GLU A 193 29.06 22.26 -39.82
N ALA A 194 28.27 22.99 -39.03
CA ALA A 194 27.97 22.65 -37.65
C ALA A 194 27.19 21.32 -37.54
N ALA A 195 26.24 21.04 -38.43
CA ALA A 195 25.53 19.77 -38.48
C ALA A 195 26.46 18.61 -38.90
N ALA A 196 27.40 18.83 -39.81
CA ALA A 196 28.41 17.85 -40.18
C ALA A 196 29.40 17.56 -39.04
N GLN A 197 29.74 18.58 -38.24
CA GLN A 197 30.55 18.43 -37.03
C GLN A 197 29.79 17.68 -35.92
N ALA A 198 28.53 18.05 -35.64
CA ALA A 198 27.68 17.35 -34.69
C ALA A 198 27.39 15.90 -35.11
N ALA A 199 27.27 15.62 -36.41
CA ALA A 199 27.13 14.27 -36.94
C ALA A 199 28.41 13.43 -36.77
N LYS A 200 29.60 14.05 -36.93
CA LYS A 200 30.88 13.40 -36.63
C LYS A 200 31.03 13.11 -35.14
N GLU A 201 30.64 14.03 -34.27
CA GLU A 201 30.66 13.85 -32.81
C GLU A 201 29.64 12.80 -32.35
N ALA A 202 28.44 12.79 -32.91
CA ALA A 202 27.43 11.75 -32.64
C ALA A 202 27.85 10.37 -33.17
N ALA A 203 28.58 10.30 -34.29
CA ALA A 203 29.18 9.06 -34.77
C ALA A 203 30.31 8.57 -33.84
N LEU A 204 31.11 9.49 -33.30
CA LEU A 204 32.17 9.18 -32.32
C LEU A 204 31.58 8.71 -30.98
N ALA A 205 30.48 9.31 -30.53
CA ALA A 205 29.74 8.88 -29.32
C ALA A 205 29.06 7.51 -29.50
N LYS A 206 28.54 7.21 -30.70
CA LYS A 206 28.02 5.87 -31.03
C LYS A 206 29.13 4.81 -31.10
N ALA A 207 30.36 5.19 -31.45
CA ALA A 207 31.52 4.31 -31.44
C ALA A 207 32.09 4.06 -30.02
N SER A 208 31.91 4.99 -29.08
CA SER A 208 32.38 4.85 -27.69
C SER A 208 31.37 4.16 -26.75
N THR A 209 30.14 3.94 -27.19
CA THR A 209 29.13 3.25 -26.39
C THR A 209 29.37 1.74 -26.49
N ILE A 210 30.05 1.18 -25.48
CA ILE A 210 30.22 -0.28 -25.31
C ILE A 210 28.82 -0.92 -25.30
N SER A 211 28.57 -1.80 -26.26
CA SER A 211 27.27 -2.45 -26.40
C SER A 211 27.01 -3.42 -25.23
N VAL A 212 25.76 -3.54 -24.80
CA VAL A 212 25.38 -4.45 -23.69
C VAL A 212 25.78 -5.91 -23.98
N SER A 213 25.90 -6.32 -25.26
CA SER A 213 26.42 -7.64 -25.64
C SER A 213 27.93 -7.80 -25.41
N GLN A 214 28.72 -6.72 -25.49
CA GLN A 214 30.14 -6.75 -25.12
C GLN A 214 30.33 -6.88 -23.60
N MET A 215 29.45 -6.25 -22.81
CA MET A 215 29.46 -6.39 -21.34
C MET A 215 28.99 -7.77 -20.85
N SER A 216 28.19 -8.50 -21.63
CA SER A 216 27.68 -9.82 -21.25
C SER A 216 28.55 -10.99 -21.71
N SER A 217 29.70 -10.74 -22.35
CA SER A 217 30.60 -11.83 -22.72
C SER A 217 31.25 -12.40 -21.46
N ALA A 218 30.78 -13.56 -21.04
CA ALA A 218 31.31 -14.39 -19.96
C ALA A 218 32.78 -14.83 -20.16
N GLN A 219 33.48 -14.27 -21.14
CA GLN A 219 34.88 -14.56 -21.46
C GLN A 219 35.88 -13.72 -20.65
N ASN A 220 35.43 -12.73 -19.88
CA ASN A 220 36.33 -11.86 -19.09
C ASN A 220 36.36 -12.20 -17.59
N ILE A 221 35.66 -13.26 -17.16
CA ILE A 221 35.73 -13.79 -15.79
C ILE A 221 36.56 -15.07 -15.85
N THR A 222 37.88 -14.94 -15.82
CA THR A 222 38.77 -16.07 -15.52
C THR A 222 38.76 -16.29 -14.01
N ILE A 223 37.95 -17.25 -13.54
CA ILE A 223 38.10 -17.81 -12.21
C ILE A 223 39.46 -18.51 -12.21
N ARG A 224 40.42 -18.00 -11.43
CA ARG A 224 41.60 -18.78 -11.09
C ARG A 224 41.19 -19.65 -9.92
N ASP A 225 40.99 -20.93 -10.19
CA ASP A 225 40.96 -21.95 -9.16
C ASP A 225 42.38 -22.04 -8.60
N ASP A 226 42.61 -21.40 -7.46
CA ASP A 226 43.82 -21.58 -6.67
C ASP A 226 43.66 -22.89 -5.88
N ASP A 227 44.23 -23.97 -6.43
CA ASP A 227 44.49 -25.22 -5.73
C ASP A 227 45.48 -24.99 -4.57
N PHE A 228 45.01 -25.12 -3.32
CA PHE A 228 45.80 -25.53 -2.14
C PHE A 228 44.92 -26.23 -1.11
#